data_AF-A0A816BT80-F1
#
_entry.id   AF-A0A816BT80-F1
#
_cell.length_a   1.000
_cell.length_b   1.000
_cell.length_c   1.000
_cell.angle_alpha   90.00
_cell.angle_beta   90.00
_cell.angle_gamma   90.00
#
_symmetry.space_group_name_H-M   'P 1'
#
loop_
_entity.id
_entity.type
_entity.pdbx_description
1 polymer ?
#
loop_
_entity_poly.entity_id
_entity_poly.type
_entity_poly.pdbx_seq_one_letter_code
_entity_poly.pdbx_strand_id
1 'polypeptide(L)'
;MSQWVTNNKHIFQNNGMVFKSMVATCFAKGGRLEQSYRPLREESARDVWDAITTYSATEPVDFIQHSGGMVMLLRKIWNGFCEWIGQTAWTWVNEHVKEMLVSLGFKTEEAVVLAQDF
;
A
#
# COMPACT_ATOMS: atom_id res chain seq x y z
N MET A 1 -13.52 -13.08 4.82
CA MET A 1 -12.68 -11.89 5.06
C MET A 1 -13.49 -10.61 5.13
N SER A 2 -14.47 -10.43 4.24
CA SER A 2 -15.37 -9.28 4.21
C SER A 2 -16.13 -9.02 5.52
N GLN A 3 -16.44 -10.06 6.29
CA GLN A 3 -17.05 -9.91 7.62
C GLN A 3 -16.11 -9.24 8.63
N TRP A 4 -14.80 -9.50 8.56
CA TRP A 4 -13.83 -8.82 9.42
C TRP A 4 -13.81 -7.32 9.10
N VAL A 5 -13.83 -6.94 7.82
CA VAL A 5 -13.93 -5.53 7.41
C VAL A 5 -15.17 -4.89 8.00
N THR A 6 -16.33 -5.52 7.84
CA THR A 6 -17.61 -4.99 8.33
C THR A 6 -17.56 -4.70 9.84
N ASN A 7 -16.96 -5.61 10.60
CA ASN A 7 -16.89 -5.48 12.05
C ASN A 7 -15.84 -4.46 12.52
N ASN A 8 -14.76 -4.24 11.76
CA ASN A 8 -13.60 -3.46 12.21
C ASN A 8 -13.44 -2.11 11.49
N LYS A 9 -14.21 -1.83 10.43
CA LYS A 9 -14.12 -0.59 9.64
C LYS A 9 -14.18 0.68 10.51
N HIS A 10 -15.05 0.67 11.52
CA HIS A 10 -15.24 1.80 12.44
C HIS A 10 -13.95 2.20 13.18
N ILE A 11 -13.07 1.24 13.48
CA ILE A 11 -11.79 1.50 14.18
C ILE A 11 -10.92 2.43 13.34
N PHE A 12 -10.85 2.18 12.03
CA PHE A 12 -10.04 2.99 11.12
C PHE A 12 -10.67 4.37 10.89
N GLN A 13 -12.00 4.41 10.75
CA GLN A 13 -12.73 5.67 10.56
C GLN A 13 -12.59 6.59 11.77
N ASN A 14 -12.64 6.05 12.99
CA ASN A 14 -12.46 6.82 14.23
C ASN A 14 -11.05 7.40 14.37
N ASN A 15 -10.06 6.80 13.70
CA ASN A 15 -8.69 7.32 13.64
C ASN A 15 -8.45 8.27 12.45
N GLY A 16 -9.52 8.78 11.83
CA GLY A 16 -9.44 9.73 10.71
C GLY A 16 -9.05 9.09 9.36
N MET A 17 -8.92 7.77 9.30
CA MET A 17 -8.56 7.08 8.06
C MET A 17 -9.83 6.79 7.23
N VAL A 18 -10.13 7.70 6.30
CA VAL A 18 -11.29 7.59 5.40
C VAL A 18 -10.86 7.00 4.07
N PHE A 19 -11.13 5.71 3.88
CA PHE A 19 -10.84 4.99 2.63
C PHE A 19 -12.09 4.88 1.74
N LYS A 20 -11.88 4.94 0.41
CA LYS A 20 -12.94 4.66 -0.59
C LYS A 20 -13.49 3.24 -0.44
N SER A 21 -12.59 2.29 -0.19
CA SER A 21 -12.90 0.90 0.11
C SER A 21 -11.86 0.32 1.06
N MET A 22 -12.26 -0.68 1.84
CA MET A 22 -11.39 -1.44 2.72
C MET A 22 -11.53 -2.92 2.35
N VAL A 23 -10.42 -3.55 2.01
CA VAL A 23 -10.37 -4.95 1.59
C VAL A 23 -9.46 -5.69 2.55
N ALA A 24 -9.99 -6.73 3.22
CA ALA A 24 -9.17 -7.56 4.09
C ALA A 24 -8.65 -8.77 3.31
N THR A 25 -7.35 -9.02 3.40
CA THR A 25 -6.67 -10.02 2.57
C THR A 25 -6.10 -11.16 3.39
N CYS A 26 -6.26 -12.40 2.90
CA CYS A 26 -5.60 -13.57 3.46
C CYS A 26 -4.45 -14.00 2.55
N PHE A 27 -3.23 -14.06 3.07
CA PHE A 27 -2.04 -14.53 2.34
C PHE A 27 -1.48 -15.85 2.88
N ALA A 28 -1.98 -16.32 4.03
CA ALA A 28 -1.50 -17.55 4.67
C ALA A 28 -1.80 -18.78 3.82
N LYS A 29 -0.82 -19.66 3.61
CA LYS A 29 -0.92 -20.88 2.80
C LYS A 29 -0.35 -22.10 3.52
N GLY A 30 -0.98 -23.25 3.34
CA GLY A 30 -0.51 -24.54 3.82
C GLY A 30 -0.79 -24.77 5.32
N GLY A 31 -0.18 -25.84 5.85
CA GLY A 31 -0.33 -26.24 7.24
C GLY A 31 -1.70 -26.84 7.57
N ARG A 32 -1.92 -27.07 8.88
CA ARG A 32 -3.12 -27.74 9.42
C ARG A 32 -4.43 -26.98 9.16
N LEU A 33 -4.35 -25.68 8.88
CA LEU A 33 -5.50 -24.79 8.68
C LEU A 33 -5.74 -24.43 7.21
N GLU A 34 -5.04 -25.07 6.27
CA GLU A 34 -5.17 -24.79 4.84
C GLU A 34 -6.61 -24.89 4.32
N GLN A 35 -7.41 -25.83 4.85
CA GLN A 35 -8.83 -25.95 4.50
C GLN A 35 -9.64 -24.70 4.86
N SER A 36 -9.29 -24.03 5.97
CA SER A 36 -9.95 -22.79 6.41
C SER A 36 -9.39 -21.56 5.68
N TYR A 37 -8.09 -21.54 5.36
CA TYR A 37 -7.47 -20.41 4.68
C TYR A 37 -7.80 -20.36 3.19
N ARG A 38 -7.90 -21.50 2.51
CA ARG A 38 -8.18 -21.54 1.08
C ARG A 38 -9.40 -20.71 0.66
N PRO A 39 -10.60 -20.87 1.23
CA PRO A 39 -11.76 -20.07 0.85
C PRO A 39 -11.56 -18.57 1.17
N LEU A 40 -10.86 -18.26 2.27
CA LEU A 40 -10.57 -16.86 2.64
C LEU A 40 -9.61 -16.20 1.64
N ARG A 41 -8.65 -16.95 1.11
CA ARG A 41 -7.75 -16.47 0.05
C ARG A 41 -8.52 -16.21 -1.24
N GLU A 42 -9.37 -17.16 -1.66
CA GLU A 42 -10.20 -17.03 -2.87
C GLU A 42 -11.20 -15.87 -2.77
N GLU A 43 -11.80 -15.66 -1.61
CA GLU A 43 -12.61 -14.48 -1.31
C GLU A 43 -11.77 -13.21 -1.41
N SER A 44 -10.63 -13.15 -0.71
CA SER A 44 -9.81 -11.94 -0.72
C SER A 44 -9.23 -11.60 -2.09
N ALA A 45 -8.88 -12.60 -2.91
CA ALA A 45 -8.36 -12.37 -4.25
C ALA A 45 -9.43 -11.70 -5.13
N ARG A 46 -10.68 -12.19 -5.05
CA ARG A 46 -11.81 -11.58 -5.77
C ARG A 46 -12.06 -10.15 -5.29
N ASP A 47 -12.15 -9.94 -3.97
CA ASP A 47 -12.42 -8.62 -3.40
C ASP A 47 -11.35 -7.59 -3.78
N VAL A 48 -10.08 -8.00 -3.87
CA VAL A 48 -8.98 -7.14 -4.35
C VAL A 48 -9.16 -6.79 -5.83
N TRP A 49 -9.43 -7.78 -6.68
CA TRP A 49 -9.63 -7.53 -8.11
C TRP A 49 -10.83 -6.64 -8.40
N ASP A 50 -11.93 -6.83 -7.67
CA ASP A 50 -13.12 -6.00 -7.79
C ASP A 50 -12.84 -4.57 -7.35
N ALA A 51 -12.09 -4.38 -6.25
CA ALA A 51 -11.69 -3.05 -5.80
C ALA A 51 -10.76 -2.37 -6.81
N ILE A 52 -9.78 -3.09 -7.36
CA ILE A 52 -8.91 -2.55 -8.41
C ILE A 52 -9.75 -2.11 -9.61
N THR A 53 -10.67 -2.96 -10.08
CA THR A 53 -11.51 -2.65 -11.25
C THR A 53 -12.47 -1.50 -11.00
N THR A 54 -13.00 -1.38 -9.78
CA THR A 54 -13.97 -0.34 -9.41
C THR A 54 -13.31 1.03 -9.21
N TYR A 55 -12.09 1.05 -8.67
CA TYR A 55 -11.43 2.29 -8.25
C TYR A 55 -10.21 2.67 -9.09
N SER A 56 -9.80 1.86 -10.07
CA SER A 56 -8.76 2.23 -11.03
C SER A 56 -9.22 3.38 -11.91
N ALA A 57 -8.25 4.19 -12.35
CA ALA A 57 -8.50 5.18 -13.39
C ALA A 57 -8.70 4.49 -14.75
N THR A 58 -9.61 5.02 -15.57
CA THR A 58 -9.92 4.50 -16.91
C THR A 58 -8.72 4.60 -17.85
N GLU A 59 -7.85 5.58 -17.61
CA GLU A 59 -6.60 5.80 -18.32
C GLU A 59 -5.43 5.76 -17.32
N PRO A 60 -4.23 5.33 -17.74
CA PRO A 60 -3.05 5.39 -16.89
C PRO A 60 -2.84 6.83 -16.41
N VAL A 61 -2.89 7.04 -15.10
CA VAL A 61 -2.56 8.35 -14.53
C VAL A 61 -1.06 8.54 -14.70
N ASP A 62 -0.68 9.49 -15.54
CA ASP A 62 0.73 9.86 -15.72
C ASP A 62 1.18 10.65 -14.49
N PHE A 63 1.74 9.94 -13.52
CA PHE A 63 2.32 10.53 -12.31
C PHE A 63 3.67 11.23 -12.59
N ILE A 64 4.26 11.04 -13.78
CA ILE A 64 5.63 11.48 -14.12
C ILE A 64 5.64 12.95 -14.55
N GLN A 65 4.59 13.43 -15.24
CA GLN A 65 4.50 14.84 -15.63
C GLN A 65 4.35 15.80 -14.43
N HIS A 66 4.01 15.28 -13.26
CA HIS A 66 3.98 16.01 -11.99
C HIS A 66 5.03 15.39 -11.07
N SER A 67 6.31 15.48 -11.45
CA SER A 67 7.46 14.90 -10.72
C SER A 67 7.48 15.18 -9.21
N GLY A 68 6.84 16.26 -8.73
CA GLY A 68 6.64 16.51 -7.30
C GLY A 68 5.55 15.68 -6.62
N GLY A 69 4.51 15.25 -7.34
CA GLY A 69 3.32 14.61 -6.78
C GLY A 69 3.57 13.17 -6.30
N MET A 70 4.27 12.35 -7.10
CA MET A 70 4.55 10.95 -6.74
C MET A 70 5.55 10.86 -5.59
N VAL A 71 6.60 11.67 -5.62
CA VAL A 71 7.59 11.78 -4.53
C VAL A 71 6.92 12.21 -3.23
N MET A 72 6.05 13.23 -3.29
CA MET A 72 5.28 13.65 -2.12
C MET A 72 4.30 12.58 -1.62
N LEU A 73 3.67 11.82 -2.53
CA LEU A 73 2.78 10.73 -2.17
C LEU A 73 3.55 9.61 -1.45
N LEU A 74 4.67 9.17 -2.01
CA LEU A 74 5.55 8.16 -1.41
C LEU A 74 6.08 8.63 -0.05
N ARG A 75 6.43 9.91 0.09
CA ARG A 75 6.87 10.50 1.35
C ARG A 75 5.78 10.46 2.41
N LYS A 76 4.55 10.78 2.04
CA LYS A 76 3.39 10.68 2.94
C LYS A 76 3.12 9.25 3.38
N ILE A 77 3.19 8.30 2.45
CA ILE A 77 3.00 6.87 2.75
C ILE A 77 4.08 6.37 3.71
N TRP A 78 5.34 6.72 3.45
CA TRP A 78 6.48 6.34 4.29
C TRP A 78 6.40 6.93 5.70
N ASN A 79 6.11 8.23 5.80
CA ASN A 79 5.96 8.88 7.11
C ASN A 79 4.80 8.29 7.91
N GLY A 80 3.66 8.01 7.27
CA GLY A 80 2.53 7.35 7.92
C GLY A 80 2.86 5.93 8.39
N PHE A 81 3.69 5.20 7.63
CA PHE A 81 4.21 3.91 8.06
C PHE A 81 5.14 4.03 9.27
N CYS A 82 6.09 4.98 9.26
CA CYS A 82 6.98 5.24 10.39
C CYS A 82 6.23 5.62 11.67
N GLU A 83 5.22 6.49 11.58
CA GLU A 83 4.34 6.83 12.70
C GLU A 83 3.62 5.60 13.25
N TRP A 84 3.12 4.73 12.37
CA TRP A 84 2.43 3.51 12.77
C TRP A 84 3.32 2.52 13.53
N ILE A 85 4.60 2.42 13.17
CA ILE A 85 5.58 1.57 13.86
C ILE A 85 6.30 2.28 15.02
N GLY A 86 5.88 3.50 15.38
CA GLY A 86 6.45 4.27 16.49
C GLY A 86 7.88 4.75 16.24
N GLN A 87 8.30 4.88 14.98
CA GLN A 87 9.60 5.42 14.61
C GLN A 87 9.49 6.88 14.17
N THR A 88 10.45 7.71 14.60
CA THR A 88 10.55 9.10 14.14
C THR A 88 10.87 9.12 12.65
N ALA A 89 10.14 9.90 11.85
CA ALA A 89 10.36 9.99 10.41
C ALA A 89 11.85 10.29 10.12
N TRP A 90 12.56 9.29 9.59
CA TRP A 90 14.01 9.36 9.40
C TRP A 90 14.32 10.36 8.28
N THR A 91 15.27 11.25 8.51
CA THR A 91 15.85 12.17 7.51
C THR A 91 17.01 11.52 6.73
N TRP A 92 17.24 10.22 6.89
CA TRP A 92 18.36 9.48 6.29
C TRP A 92 17.88 8.29 5.45
N VAL A 93 16.84 8.50 4.65
CA VAL A 93 16.22 7.47 3.82
C VAL A 93 16.76 7.53 2.40
N ASN A 94 18.06 7.39 2.22
CA ASN A 94 18.61 7.32 0.86
C ASN A 94 18.55 5.88 0.33
N GLU A 95 18.94 4.87 1.12
CA GLU A 95 19.10 3.51 0.57
C GLU A 95 17.78 2.71 0.54
N HIS A 96 16.94 2.80 1.58
CA HIS A 96 15.68 2.04 1.62
C HIS A 96 14.59 2.62 0.71
N VAL A 97 14.52 3.95 0.53
CA VAL A 97 13.63 4.57 -0.47
C VAL A 97 14.13 4.26 -1.87
N LYS A 98 15.44 4.26 -2.10
CA LYS A 98 16.02 3.81 -3.36
C LYS A 98 15.69 2.34 -3.65
N GLU A 99 15.86 1.44 -2.68
CA GLU A 99 15.47 0.02 -2.81
C GLU A 99 13.97 -0.14 -3.10
N MET A 100 13.13 0.66 -2.45
CA MET A 100 11.68 0.69 -2.70
C MET A 100 11.38 1.19 -4.13
N LEU A 101 12.00 2.28 -4.56
CA LEU A 101 11.82 2.84 -5.91
C LEU A 101 12.29 1.86 -6.99
N VAL A 102 13.43 1.19 -6.80
CA VAL A 102 13.90 0.13 -7.69
C VAL A 102 12.91 -1.04 -7.72
N SER A 103 12.37 -1.44 -6.56
CA SER A 103 11.34 -2.50 -6.47
C SER A 103 10.02 -2.12 -7.15
N LEU A 104 9.72 -0.82 -7.26
CA LEU A 104 8.57 -0.27 -7.98
C LEU A 104 8.83 -0.12 -9.50
N GLY A 105 10.03 -0.49 -9.97
CA GLY A 105 10.39 -0.50 -11.39
C GLY A 105 11.14 0.73 -11.89
N PHE A 106 11.54 1.65 -11.01
CA PHE A 106 12.40 2.77 -11.40
C PHE A 106 13.83 2.29 -11.67
N LYS A 107 14.51 2.93 -12.63
CA LYS A 107 15.93 2.67 -12.86
C LYS A 107 16.74 3.16 -11.68
N THR A 108 17.82 2.45 -11.34
CA THR A 108 18.66 2.76 -10.17
C THR A 108 19.17 4.20 -10.17
N GLU A 109 19.46 4.76 -11.35
CA GLU A 109 19.94 6.14 -11.51
C GLU A 109 18.84 7.17 -11.19
N GLU A 110 17.61 6.92 -11.64
CA GLU A 110 16.44 7.77 -11.35
C GLU A 110 16.03 7.66 -9.87
N ALA A 111 16.11 6.45 -9.31
CA ALA A 111 15.82 6.20 -7.90
C ALA A 111 16.78 6.93 -6.95
N VAL A 112 18.06 7.08 -7.31
CA VAL A 112 19.05 7.82 -6.53
C VAL A 112 18.76 9.32 -6.52
N VAL A 113 18.42 9.90 -7.68
CA VAL A 113 18.08 11.32 -7.78
C VAL A 113 16.81 11.61 -6.98
N LEU A 114 15.79 10.75 -7.13
CA LEU A 114 14.53 10.90 -6.40
C LEU A 114 14.71 10.71 -4.89
N ALA A 115 15.57 9.80 -4.44
CA ALA A 115 15.84 9.55 -3.02
C ALA A 115 16.61 10.70 -2.34
N GLN A 116 17.36 11.51 -3.09
CA GLN A 116 18.06 12.69 -2.56
C GLN A 116 17.12 13.86 -2.22
N ASP A 117 15.93 13.90 -2.81
CA ASP A 117 14.91 14.94 -2.58
C ASP A 117 13.91 14.59 -1.44
N PHE A 118 14.09 13.46 -0.74
CA PHE A 118 13.27 13.02 0.42
C PHE A 118 13.76 13.57 1.76
#